data_AF-A0A3B4GM01-F1
#
_entry.id   AF-A0A3B4GM01-F1
#
_cell.length_a   1.000
_cell.length_b   1.000
_cell.length_c   1.000
_cell.angle_alpha   90.00
_cell.angle_beta   90.00
_cell.angle_gamma   90.00
#
_symmetry.space_group_name_H-M   'P 1'
#
loop_
_entity.id
_entity.type
_entity.pdbx_description
1 polymer ?
#
loop_
_entity_poly.entity_id
_entity_poly.type
_entity_poly.pdbx_seq_one_letter_code
_entity_poly.pdbx_strand_id
1 'polypeptide(L)'
;MSFVEYSDFIQDGDVAIIYLSHNNVMPVKVEQGAQTQTRYGVIRHSTDLIGQRYGSKVTCSKGWFHVLHPTPELWTVALPHRTQILYTTDIAFITMMLELKPGSIVCESGTGSGSLSHAILRTIAPTGHLHTVEFHQQRAEKVAEEFKEHRVDHLVTVRNQDVCKDGFGVTGVADAVFLDIPSPWDAVGHAKVAMKKHGGRLCSFSPCIEQVQKTCEALQDRGFEDISTTEVLLREYDVRTVSLPLPDFGPDPETTEEATPAAPPNHASISLKTTTLPREMPGHTGYLTFATKPRT
;
A
#
# COMPACT_ATOMS: atom_id res chain seq x y z
N MET A 1 8.16 10.25 -15.96
CA MET A 1 7.69 8.97 -15.37
C MET A 1 6.27 8.62 -15.76
N SER A 2 5.87 7.37 -15.48
CA SER A 2 4.53 7.10 -14.95
C SER A 2 4.63 6.04 -13.83
N PHE A 3 3.54 5.80 -13.11
CA PHE A 3 3.45 4.69 -12.14
C PHE A 3 3.38 3.30 -12.80
N VAL A 4 3.27 3.24 -14.14
CA VAL A 4 3.10 2.00 -14.91
C VAL A 4 4.35 1.62 -15.73
N GLU A 5 5.31 2.55 -15.90
CA GLU A 5 6.55 2.31 -16.62
C GLU A 5 7.75 2.95 -15.91
N TYR A 6 8.88 2.26 -15.90
CA TYR A 6 10.11 2.77 -15.31
C TYR A 6 10.82 3.78 -16.24
N SER A 7 11.32 4.86 -15.65
CA SER A 7 12.27 5.77 -16.26
C SER A 7 13.59 5.81 -15.49
N ASP A 8 14.71 5.98 -16.21
CA ASP A 8 16.03 6.05 -15.57
C ASP A 8 16.29 7.40 -14.91
N PHE A 9 15.85 8.50 -15.52
CA PHE A 9 16.18 9.86 -15.12
C PHE A 9 14.93 10.65 -14.72
N ILE A 10 15.07 11.49 -13.70
CA ILE A 10 14.03 12.39 -13.21
C ILE A 10 13.83 13.54 -14.20
N GLN A 11 12.58 13.80 -14.57
CA GLN A 11 12.22 14.89 -15.48
C GLN A 11 11.40 15.98 -14.77
N ASP A 12 11.14 17.08 -15.46
CA ASP A 12 10.20 18.09 -14.98
C ASP A 12 8.75 17.55 -15.03
N GLY A 13 7.96 17.87 -14.01
CA GLY A 13 6.58 17.39 -13.84
C GLY A 13 6.45 15.96 -13.29
N ASP A 14 7.56 15.32 -12.93
CA ASP A 14 7.60 13.99 -12.34
C ASP A 14 7.29 14.05 -10.83
N VAL A 15 6.50 13.11 -10.29
CA VAL A 15 6.35 12.84 -8.85
C VAL A 15 7.40 11.85 -8.35
N ALA A 16 8.49 12.36 -7.78
CA ALA A 16 9.58 11.55 -7.24
C ALA A 16 9.35 11.19 -5.76
N ILE A 17 9.83 10.02 -5.32
CA ILE A 17 9.75 9.62 -3.92
C ILE A 17 11.07 9.94 -3.23
N ILE A 18 11.05 10.83 -2.24
CA ILE A 18 12.21 11.19 -1.43
C ILE A 18 12.26 10.27 -0.23
N TYR A 19 13.25 9.39 -0.20
CA TYR A 19 13.49 8.46 0.90
C TYR A 19 14.54 9.05 1.87
N LEU A 20 14.07 9.55 3.01
CA LEU A 20 14.91 10.15 4.05
C LEU A 20 15.30 9.13 5.11
N SER A 21 14.38 8.23 5.47
CA SER A 21 14.60 7.09 6.38
C SER A 21 13.43 6.12 6.29
N HIS A 22 13.52 4.95 6.93
CA HIS A 22 12.41 3.97 7.00
C HIS A 22 11.03 4.57 7.32
N ASN A 23 10.96 5.48 8.31
CA ASN A 23 9.73 6.12 8.75
C ASN A 23 9.50 7.51 8.12
N ASN A 24 10.29 7.89 7.10
CA ASN A 24 10.16 9.20 6.49
C ASN A 24 10.41 9.09 4.98
N VAL A 25 9.29 8.94 4.28
CA VAL A 25 9.19 8.86 2.83
C VAL A 25 8.18 9.92 2.42
N MET A 26 8.52 10.76 1.45
CA MET A 26 7.61 11.82 0.99
C MET A 26 7.59 11.90 -0.54
N PRO A 27 6.41 12.15 -1.14
CA PRO A 27 6.30 12.40 -2.56
C PRO A 27 6.61 13.88 -2.82
N VAL A 28 7.35 14.15 -3.89
CA VAL A 28 7.67 15.51 -4.34
C VAL A 28 7.36 15.62 -5.81
N LYS A 29 6.48 16.55 -6.15
CA LYS A 29 6.29 16.99 -7.54
C LYS A 29 7.49 17.83 -7.95
N VAL A 30 8.26 17.32 -8.90
CA VAL A 30 9.47 17.94 -9.43
C VAL A 30 9.06 19.02 -10.42
N GLU A 31 9.52 20.24 -10.16
CA GLU A 31 9.15 21.43 -10.93
C GLU A 31 10.38 22.34 -11.03
N GLN A 32 10.68 22.82 -12.23
CA GLN A 32 11.80 23.70 -12.47
C GLN A 32 11.69 25.00 -11.63
N GLY A 33 12.76 25.36 -10.92
CA GLY A 33 12.81 26.52 -10.02
C GLY A 33 12.21 26.29 -8.64
N ALA A 34 11.48 25.20 -8.42
CA ALA A 34 10.88 24.90 -7.12
C ALA A 34 11.90 24.34 -6.11
N GLN A 35 11.53 24.44 -4.84
CA GLN A 35 12.34 24.00 -3.71
C GLN A 35 11.47 23.26 -2.71
N THR A 36 11.96 22.13 -2.19
CA THR A 36 11.32 21.38 -1.10
C THR A 36 12.17 21.47 0.16
N GLN A 37 11.55 21.84 1.27
CA GLN A 37 12.22 21.91 2.56
C GLN A 37 12.16 20.56 3.28
N THR A 38 13.30 20.09 3.78
CA THR A 38 13.38 18.87 4.59
C THR A 38 14.17 19.12 5.87
N ARG A 39 14.09 18.18 6.81
CA ARG A 39 14.94 18.20 8.03
C ARG A 39 16.44 18.16 7.73
N TYR A 40 16.82 17.70 6.53
CA TYR A 40 18.20 17.59 6.08
C TYR A 40 18.66 18.77 5.21
N GLY A 41 17.77 19.75 4.97
CA GLY A 41 18.06 20.94 4.17
C GLY A 41 17.10 21.14 3.01
N VAL A 42 17.41 22.15 2.19
CA VAL A 42 16.65 22.50 0.99
C VAL A 42 17.03 21.56 -0.15
N ILE A 43 16.03 20.98 -0.82
CA ILE A 43 16.17 20.27 -2.09
C ILE A 43 15.78 21.24 -3.20
N ARG A 44 16.72 21.60 -4.07
CA ARG A 44 16.47 22.45 -5.24
C ARG A 44 16.17 21.57 -6.43
N HIS A 45 14.94 21.62 -6.95
CA HIS A 45 14.48 20.65 -7.95
C HIS A 45 15.34 20.71 -9.23
N SER A 46 15.68 21.92 -9.68
CA SER A 46 16.45 22.11 -10.93
C SER A 46 17.88 21.55 -10.89
N THR A 47 18.55 21.56 -9.74
CA THR A 47 19.96 21.14 -9.64
C THR A 47 20.13 19.79 -8.97
N ASP A 48 19.25 19.48 -8.02
CA ASP A 48 19.42 18.34 -7.13
C ASP A 48 18.54 17.15 -7.55
N LEU A 49 17.52 17.36 -8.39
CA LEU A 49 16.59 16.32 -8.85
C LEU A 49 16.58 16.14 -10.37
N ILE A 50 16.25 17.19 -11.14
CA ILE A 50 16.08 17.08 -12.60
C ILE A 50 17.37 16.61 -13.27
N GLY A 51 17.27 15.57 -14.10
CA GLY A 51 18.40 14.93 -14.77
C GLY A 51 19.19 13.95 -13.91
N GLN A 52 18.91 13.85 -12.60
CA GLN A 52 19.49 12.80 -11.76
C GLN A 52 18.85 11.45 -12.07
N ARG A 53 19.63 10.38 -11.91
CA ARG A 53 19.13 9.01 -12.06
C ARG A 53 18.31 8.61 -10.83
N TYR A 54 17.18 7.94 -11.02
CA TYR A 54 16.48 7.30 -9.90
C TYR A 54 17.38 6.28 -9.18
N GLY A 55 17.22 6.20 -7.87
CA GLY A 55 18.07 5.44 -6.95
C GLY A 55 19.32 6.20 -6.47
N SER A 56 19.61 7.38 -7.02
CA SER A 56 20.80 8.16 -6.63
C SER A 56 20.69 8.69 -5.21
N LYS A 57 21.85 8.73 -4.54
CA LYS A 57 22.04 9.43 -3.27
C LYS A 57 22.33 10.90 -3.53
N VAL A 58 21.49 11.78 -3.01
CA VAL A 58 21.61 13.24 -3.18
C VAL A 58 22.02 13.86 -1.84
N THR A 59 23.08 14.66 -1.87
CA THR A 59 23.63 15.34 -0.69
C THR A 59 22.90 16.65 -0.45
N CYS A 60 22.44 16.88 0.78
CA CYS A 60 21.89 18.15 1.24
C CYS A 60 22.90 18.92 2.11
N SER A 61 22.53 20.14 2.51
CA SER A 61 23.32 20.92 3.47
C SER A 61 23.53 20.22 4.82
N LYS A 62 22.57 19.38 5.26
CA LYS A 62 22.63 18.61 6.51
C LYS A 62 22.24 17.15 6.27
N GLY A 63 23.10 16.38 5.61
CA GLY A 63 22.91 14.94 5.41
C GLY A 63 22.65 14.57 3.95
N TRP A 64 21.89 13.51 3.72
CA TRP A 64 21.63 12.97 2.38
C TRP A 64 20.31 12.20 2.35
N PHE A 65 19.79 11.98 1.14
CA PHE A 65 18.58 11.19 0.89
C PHE A 65 18.75 10.38 -0.39
N HIS A 66 17.86 9.41 -0.62
CA HIS A 66 17.73 8.75 -1.93
C HIS A 66 16.49 9.25 -2.65
N VAL A 67 16.59 9.43 -3.96
CA VAL A 67 15.41 9.67 -4.81
C VAL A 67 15.00 8.36 -5.45
N LEU A 68 13.82 7.86 -5.15
CA LEU A 68 13.30 6.60 -5.66
C LEU A 68 12.26 6.85 -6.75
N HIS A 69 12.23 5.93 -7.72
CA HIS A 69 11.17 5.91 -8.72
C HIS A 69 9.84 5.63 -8.02
N PRO A 70 8.74 6.33 -8.34
CA PRO A 70 7.46 6.06 -7.73
C PRO A 70 6.99 4.64 -8.05
N THR A 71 6.44 3.98 -7.04
CA THR A 71 5.67 2.73 -7.16
C THR A 71 4.41 2.86 -6.31
N PRO A 72 3.34 2.10 -6.58
CA PRO A 72 2.14 2.13 -5.75
C PRO A 72 2.41 1.83 -4.26
N GLU A 73 3.37 0.96 -3.96
CA GLU A 73 3.80 0.63 -2.61
C GLU A 73 4.44 1.83 -1.90
N LEU A 74 5.36 2.52 -2.57
CA LEU A 74 6.00 3.72 -2.03
C LEU A 74 5.00 4.87 -1.90
N TRP A 75 4.10 5.02 -2.87
CA TRP A 75 3.02 6.01 -2.82
C TRP A 75 2.06 5.74 -1.67
N THR A 76 1.70 4.48 -1.42
CA THR A 76 0.84 4.10 -0.29
C THR A 76 1.41 4.55 1.05
N VAL A 77 2.73 4.49 1.23
CA VAL A 77 3.41 4.96 2.44
C VAL A 77 3.51 6.49 2.49
N ALA A 78 3.56 7.16 1.34
CA ALA A 78 3.94 8.57 1.24
C ALA A 78 2.76 9.53 0.94
N LEU A 79 1.62 9.01 0.47
CA LEU A 79 0.52 9.82 -0.03
C LEU A 79 -0.10 10.73 1.04
N PRO A 80 -0.67 11.89 0.65
CA PRO A 80 -1.42 12.72 1.58
C PRO A 80 -2.72 12.02 2.00
N HIS A 81 -2.79 11.54 3.24
CA HIS A 81 -3.99 10.86 3.76
C HIS A 81 -5.19 11.80 3.82
N ARG A 82 -6.26 11.43 3.10
CA ARG A 82 -7.59 12.07 3.18
C ARG A 82 -8.63 11.17 3.83
N THR A 83 -8.34 9.88 3.85
CA THR A 83 -9.16 8.80 4.41
C THR A 83 -8.24 7.79 5.09
N GLN A 84 -8.84 6.87 5.83
CA GLN A 84 -8.18 5.58 6.06
C GLN A 84 -7.89 4.93 4.70
N ILE A 85 -6.75 4.26 4.58
CA ILE A 85 -6.32 3.57 3.36
C ILE A 85 -6.04 2.10 3.65
N LEU A 86 -6.06 1.30 2.59
CA LEU A 86 -5.49 -0.04 2.59
C LEU A 86 -3.98 0.04 2.44
N TYR A 87 -3.26 -0.82 3.13
CA TYR A 87 -1.82 -0.94 3.01
C TYR A 87 -1.44 -2.13 2.12
N THR A 88 -0.16 -2.18 1.75
CA THR A 88 0.40 -3.13 0.78
C THR A 88 0.01 -4.59 1.05
N THR A 89 -0.09 -5.02 2.31
CA THR A 89 -0.46 -6.40 2.66
C THR A 89 -1.87 -6.77 2.20
N ASP A 90 -2.87 -5.96 2.55
CA ASP A 90 -4.25 -6.18 2.11
C ASP A 90 -4.35 -6.01 0.60
N ILE A 91 -3.72 -4.98 0.03
CA ILE A 91 -3.71 -4.71 -1.41
C ILE A 91 -3.14 -5.90 -2.20
N ALA A 92 -2.03 -6.49 -1.75
CA ALA A 92 -1.43 -7.64 -2.42
C ALA A 92 -2.38 -8.85 -2.43
N PHE A 93 -3.03 -9.11 -1.29
CA PHE A 93 -4.00 -10.20 -1.19
C PHE A 93 -5.24 -9.95 -2.04
N ILE A 94 -5.81 -8.74 -2.00
CA ILE A 94 -6.94 -8.30 -2.83
C ILE A 94 -6.61 -8.47 -4.31
N THR A 95 -5.46 -7.96 -4.76
CA THR A 95 -5.05 -7.99 -6.17
C THR A 95 -4.99 -9.43 -6.69
N MET A 96 -4.42 -10.34 -5.89
CA MET A 96 -4.34 -11.76 -6.23
C MET A 96 -5.72 -12.43 -6.24
N MET A 97 -6.52 -12.23 -5.19
CA MET A 97 -7.81 -12.92 -5.00
C MET A 97 -8.93 -12.37 -5.89
N LEU A 98 -8.77 -11.16 -6.44
CA LEU A 98 -9.57 -10.60 -7.53
C LEU A 98 -9.07 -11.01 -8.93
N GLU A 99 -7.97 -11.76 -9.02
CA GLU A 99 -7.37 -12.22 -10.27
C GLU A 99 -7.00 -11.07 -11.22
N LEU A 100 -6.56 -9.93 -10.66
CA LEU A 100 -6.20 -8.77 -11.45
C LEU A 100 -4.94 -9.04 -12.27
N LYS A 101 -4.96 -8.61 -13.53
CA LYS A 101 -3.88 -8.80 -14.50
C LYS A 101 -3.97 -7.75 -15.61
N PRO A 102 -2.94 -7.61 -16.46
CA PRO A 102 -2.99 -6.71 -17.61
C PRO A 102 -4.25 -6.96 -18.45
N GLY A 103 -5.01 -5.89 -18.74
CA GLY A 103 -6.27 -5.98 -19.48
C GLY A 103 -7.53 -6.17 -18.63
N SER A 104 -7.43 -6.41 -17.32
CA SER A 104 -8.62 -6.48 -16.46
C SER A 104 -9.36 -5.15 -16.42
N ILE A 105 -10.69 -5.19 -16.52
CA ILE A 105 -11.58 -4.05 -16.25
C ILE A 105 -12.08 -4.15 -14.81
N VAL A 106 -11.82 -3.14 -13.99
CA VAL A 106 -12.09 -3.17 -12.55
C VAL A 106 -13.05 -2.06 -12.19
N CYS A 107 -14.02 -2.35 -11.35
CA CYS A 107 -14.85 -1.35 -10.69
C CYS A 107 -14.44 -1.21 -9.23
N GLU A 108 -14.31 0.02 -8.74
CA GLU A 108 -13.90 0.33 -7.36
C GLU A 108 -14.85 1.37 -6.74
N SER A 109 -15.20 1.19 -5.46
CA SER A 109 -15.78 2.26 -4.65
C SER A 109 -15.53 1.96 -3.18
N GLY A 110 -15.12 2.88 -2.31
CA GLY A 110 -14.79 4.28 -2.56
C GLY A 110 -13.36 4.49 -3.06
N THR A 111 -13.14 5.54 -3.85
CA THR A 111 -11.78 5.89 -4.31
C THR A 111 -10.88 6.36 -3.17
N GLY A 112 -11.44 7.10 -2.19
CA GLY A 112 -10.73 7.53 -0.99
C GLY A 112 -9.47 8.35 -1.29
N SER A 113 -8.33 7.90 -0.78
CA SER A 113 -7.02 8.53 -1.05
C SER A 113 -6.27 7.92 -2.23
N GLY A 114 -6.88 6.99 -2.98
CA GLY A 114 -6.30 6.42 -4.20
C GLY A 114 -5.17 5.41 -4.01
N SER A 115 -4.95 4.90 -2.79
CA SER A 115 -3.89 3.90 -2.52
C SER A 115 -4.10 2.61 -3.33
N LEU A 116 -5.25 1.96 -3.16
CA LEU A 116 -5.60 0.76 -3.93
C LEU A 116 -5.72 1.07 -5.42
N SER A 117 -6.29 2.22 -5.80
CA SER A 117 -6.43 2.63 -7.20
C SER A 117 -5.09 2.62 -7.94
N HIS A 118 -4.01 3.14 -7.35
CA HIS A 118 -2.68 3.09 -7.98
C HIS A 118 -2.14 1.66 -8.14
N ALA A 119 -2.40 0.77 -7.17
CA ALA A 119 -2.00 -0.63 -7.27
C ALA A 119 -2.79 -1.38 -8.35
N ILE A 120 -4.09 -1.11 -8.47
CA ILE A 120 -4.95 -1.63 -9.54
C ILE A 120 -4.41 -1.13 -10.89
N LEU A 121 -4.20 0.19 -11.06
CA LEU A 121 -3.74 0.77 -12.32
C LEU A 121 -2.43 0.15 -12.81
N ARG A 122 -1.45 -0.04 -11.92
CA ARG A 122 -0.19 -0.72 -12.24
C ARG A 122 -0.39 -2.18 -12.64
N THR A 123 -1.36 -2.87 -12.06
CA THR A 123 -1.62 -4.29 -12.35
C THR A 123 -2.37 -4.49 -13.67
N ILE A 124 -3.30 -3.58 -14.01
CA ILE A 124 -4.17 -3.73 -15.18
C ILE A 124 -3.61 -3.08 -16.44
N ALA A 125 -2.63 -2.18 -16.32
CA ALA A 125 -1.92 -1.60 -17.44
C ALA A 125 -1.30 -2.67 -18.37
N PRO A 126 -1.13 -2.40 -19.67
CA PRO A 126 -1.48 -1.15 -20.36
C PRO A 126 -2.89 -1.14 -20.97
N THR A 127 -3.60 -2.26 -20.97
CA THR A 127 -4.85 -2.45 -21.73
C THR A 127 -6.11 -2.55 -20.86
N GLY A 128 -5.98 -2.55 -19.54
CA GLY A 128 -7.11 -2.57 -18.61
C GLY A 128 -7.69 -1.18 -18.37
N HIS A 129 -8.78 -1.12 -17.59
CA HIS A 129 -9.41 0.15 -17.22
C HIS A 129 -10.03 0.08 -15.83
N LEU A 130 -9.88 1.14 -15.03
CA LEU A 130 -10.48 1.29 -13.71
C LEU A 130 -11.68 2.25 -13.77
N HIS A 131 -12.84 1.78 -13.37
CA HIS A 131 -14.02 2.61 -13.11
C HIS A 131 -14.18 2.79 -11.60
N THR A 132 -13.73 3.93 -11.07
CA THR A 132 -13.78 4.21 -9.63
C THR A 132 -14.87 5.23 -9.30
N VAL A 133 -15.55 5.04 -8.17
CA VAL A 133 -16.65 5.89 -7.70
C VAL A 133 -16.35 6.45 -6.32
N GLU A 134 -16.45 7.77 -6.17
CA GLU A 134 -16.30 8.49 -4.90
C GLU A 134 -17.43 9.51 -4.76
N PHE A 135 -18.29 9.34 -3.78
CA PHE A 135 -19.46 10.21 -3.60
C PHE A 135 -19.10 11.62 -3.12
N HIS A 136 -17.95 11.79 -2.45
CA HIS A 136 -17.52 13.09 -1.93
C HIS A 136 -16.76 13.90 -2.98
N GLN A 137 -17.38 14.96 -3.48
CA GLN A 137 -16.91 15.75 -4.61
C GLN A 137 -15.43 16.17 -4.51
N GLN A 138 -15.02 16.78 -3.39
CA GLN A 138 -13.64 17.26 -3.22
C GLN A 138 -12.60 16.11 -3.29
N ARG A 139 -12.95 14.90 -2.85
CA ARG A 139 -12.05 13.74 -2.92
C ARG A 139 -11.98 13.21 -4.35
N ALA A 140 -13.12 13.14 -5.04
CA ALA A 140 -13.19 12.73 -6.43
C ALA A 140 -12.40 13.67 -7.36
N GLU A 141 -12.52 14.99 -7.15
CA GLU A 141 -11.75 15.99 -7.88
C GLU A 141 -10.25 15.84 -7.59
N LYS A 142 -9.88 15.72 -6.31
CA LYS A 142 -8.47 15.65 -5.92
C LYS A 142 -7.76 14.42 -6.45
N VAL A 143 -8.40 13.25 -6.39
CA VAL A 143 -7.79 12.02 -6.90
C VAL A 143 -7.75 12.02 -8.43
N ALA A 144 -8.70 12.65 -9.11
CA ALA A 144 -8.66 12.84 -10.56
C ALA A 144 -7.51 13.76 -11.00
N GLU A 145 -7.19 14.80 -10.21
CA GLU A 145 -5.98 15.60 -10.41
C GLU A 145 -4.72 14.74 -10.25
N GLU A 146 -4.62 13.96 -9.17
CA GLU A 146 -3.46 13.08 -8.92
C GLU A 146 -3.26 12.08 -10.07
N PHE A 147 -4.32 11.46 -10.59
CA PHE A 147 -4.20 10.56 -11.74
C PHE A 147 -3.65 11.24 -13.00
N LYS A 148 -4.00 12.51 -13.24
CA LYS A 148 -3.44 13.31 -14.34
C LYS A 148 -1.98 13.66 -14.09
N GLU A 149 -1.66 14.13 -12.89
CA GLU A 149 -0.29 14.45 -12.49
C GLU A 149 0.63 13.23 -12.59
N HIS A 150 0.10 12.05 -12.27
CA HIS A 150 0.82 10.77 -12.32
C HIS A 150 0.80 10.11 -13.71
N ARG A 151 0.15 10.75 -14.69
CA ARG A 151 0.03 10.30 -16.10
C ARG A 151 -0.60 8.91 -16.24
N VAL A 152 -1.60 8.61 -15.42
CA VAL A 152 -2.37 7.35 -15.43
C VAL A 152 -3.87 7.57 -15.65
N ASP A 153 -4.29 8.81 -15.90
CA ASP A 153 -5.70 9.20 -16.15
C ASP A 153 -6.32 8.50 -17.36
N HIS A 154 -5.51 8.10 -18.35
CA HIS A 154 -5.96 7.32 -19.50
C HIS A 154 -6.44 5.90 -19.16
N LEU A 155 -6.07 5.36 -17.99
CA LEU A 155 -6.47 4.03 -17.50
C LEU A 155 -7.62 4.07 -16.48
N VAL A 156 -8.13 5.26 -16.13
CA VAL A 156 -9.11 5.41 -15.05
C VAL A 156 -10.21 6.39 -15.39
N THR A 157 -11.43 6.10 -14.93
CA THR A 157 -12.54 7.03 -14.93
C THR A 157 -13.06 7.17 -13.51
N VAL A 158 -12.96 8.38 -12.97
CA VAL A 158 -13.51 8.75 -11.66
C VAL A 158 -14.93 9.28 -11.85
N ARG A 159 -15.90 8.73 -11.11
CA ARG A 159 -17.29 9.23 -11.10
C ARG A 159 -17.64 9.73 -9.71
N ASN A 160 -18.18 10.95 -9.64
CA ASN A 160 -18.70 11.52 -8.41
C ASN A 160 -20.20 11.20 -8.27
N GLN A 161 -20.52 10.08 -7.63
CA GLN A 161 -21.90 9.61 -7.43
C GLN A 161 -21.98 8.61 -6.26
N ASP A 162 -23.20 8.26 -5.84
CA ASP A 162 -23.45 7.27 -4.79
C ASP A 162 -23.54 5.87 -5.39
N VAL A 163 -22.54 5.03 -5.16
CA VAL A 163 -22.50 3.67 -5.72
C VAL A 163 -23.66 2.78 -5.23
N CYS A 164 -24.22 3.04 -4.05
CA CYS A 164 -25.34 2.28 -3.50
C CYS A 164 -26.68 2.64 -4.15
N LYS A 165 -26.77 3.78 -4.83
CA LYS A 165 -27.99 4.24 -5.53
C LYS A 165 -27.86 4.15 -7.05
N ASP A 166 -26.75 4.65 -7.56
CA ASP A 166 -26.52 4.88 -8.98
C ASP A 166 -25.60 3.82 -9.61
N GLY A 167 -24.96 2.99 -8.78
CA GLY A 167 -23.99 1.99 -9.21
C GLY A 167 -22.69 2.58 -9.77
N PHE A 168 -22.00 1.78 -10.58
CA PHE A 168 -20.66 2.11 -11.12
C PHE A 168 -20.68 2.94 -12.41
N GLY A 169 -21.85 3.23 -12.96
CA GLY A 169 -22.00 3.89 -14.26
C GLY A 169 -21.55 3.05 -15.47
N VAL A 170 -21.39 1.74 -15.28
CA VAL A 170 -21.06 0.76 -16.33
C VAL A 170 -21.86 -0.53 -16.13
N THR A 171 -22.03 -1.32 -17.18
CA THR A 171 -22.85 -2.54 -17.15
C THR A 171 -22.21 -3.62 -18.00
N GLY A 172 -22.04 -4.81 -17.42
CA GLY A 172 -21.57 -5.99 -18.15
C GLY A 172 -20.12 -5.95 -18.63
N VAL A 173 -19.27 -5.09 -18.06
CA VAL A 173 -17.88 -4.87 -18.53
C VAL A 173 -16.81 -5.27 -17.53
N ALA A 174 -17.09 -5.30 -16.22
CA ALA A 174 -16.07 -5.51 -15.20
C ALA A 174 -15.71 -6.99 -15.03
N ASP A 175 -14.42 -7.28 -14.95
CA ASP A 175 -13.85 -8.57 -14.54
C ASP A 175 -13.83 -8.70 -13.01
N ALA A 176 -13.61 -7.59 -12.32
CA ALA A 176 -13.54 -7.53 -10.86
C ALA A 176 -14.25 -6.30 -10.29
N VAL A 177 -14.78 -6.44 -9.08
CA VAL A 177 -15.34 -5.33 -8.29
C VAL A 177 -14.70 -5.31 -6.91
N PHE A 178 -14.28 -4.12 -6.47
CA PHE A 178 -13.80 -3.87 -5.12
C PHE A 178 -14.70 -2.86 -4.39
N LEU A 179 -15.07 -3.17 -3.14
CA LEU A 179 -15.90 -2.34 -2.28
C LEU A 179 -15.18 -2.01 -0.95
N ASP A 180 -14.91 -0.73 -0.71
CA ASP A 180 -14.49 -0.13 0.56
C ASP A 180 -15.40 1.07 0.85
N ILE A 181 -16.60 0.76 1.35
CA ILE A 181 -17.65 1.72 1.70
C ILE A 181 -18.33 1.27 3.00
N PRO A 182 -19.03 2.17 3.73
CA PRO A 182 -19.67 1.80 4.99
C PRO A 182 -20.82 0.79 4.87
N SER A 183 -21.48 0.71 3.72
CA SER A 183 -22.65 -0.14 3.47
C SER A 183 -22.53 -0.95 2.17
N PRO A 184 -21.55 -1.87 2.09
CA PRO A 184 -21.25 -2.59 0.86
C PRO A 184 -22.37 -3.54 0.41
N TRP A 185 -23.19 -4.04 1.34
CA TRP A 185 -24.36 -4.87 1.05
C TRP A 185 -25.37 -4.19 0.10
N ASP A 186 -25.52 -2.87 0.17
CA ASP A 186 -26.42 -2.10 -0.71
C ASP A 186 -25.86 -1.99 -2.14
N ALA A 187 -24.54 -2.08 -2.32
CA ALA A 187 -23.87 -2.00 -3.61
C ALA A 187 -23.73 -3.36 -4.33
N VAL A 188 -23.97 -4.50 -3.66
CA VAL A 188 -23.80 -5.86 -4.24
C VAL A 188 -24.65 -6.05 -5.51
N GLY A 189 -25.87 -5.52 -5.53
CA GLY A 189 -26.73 -5.57 -6.72
C GLY A 189 -26.10 -4.83 -7.91
N HIS A 190 -25.59 -3.62 -7.67
CA HIS A 190 -24.91 -2.81 -8.68
C HIS A 190 -23.58 -3.43 -9.14
N ALA A 191 -22.85 -4.07 -8.23
CA ALA A 191 -21.64 -4.82 -8.55
C ALA A 191 -21.96 -5.94 -9.55
N LYS A 192 -23.01 -6.74 -9.29
CA LYS A 192 -23.43 -7.82 -10.21
C LYS A 192 -23.78 -7.29 -11.60
N VAL A 193 -24.42 -6.12 -11.68
CA VAL A 193 -24.78 -5.45 -12.95
C VAL A 193 -23.54 -4.95 -13.70
N ALA A 194 -22.56 -4.38 -13.00
CA ALA A 194 -21.31 -3.91 -13.60
C ALA A 194 -20.46 -5.04 -14.18
N MET A 195 -20.49 -6.22 -13.57
CA MET A 195 -19.67 -7.37 -13.97
C MET A 195 -20.14 -8.05 -15.26
N LYS A 196 -19.19 -8.59 -16.02
CA LYS A 196 -19.45 -9.39 -17.25
C LYS A 196 -20.44 -10.53 -17.01
N LYS A 197 -21.12 -10.97 -18.08
CA LYS A 197 -22.04 -12.13 -18.03
C LYS A 197 -21.30 -13.45 -17.83
N HIS A 198 -20.07 -13.54 -18.34
CA HIS A 198 -19.19 -14.71 -18.22
C HIS A 198 -18.51 -14.84 -16.84
N GLY A 199 -19.05 -14.17 -15.82
CA GLY A 199 -18.56 -14.19 -14.44
C GLY A 199 -17.56 -13.09 -14.11
N GLY A 200 -17.09 -13.10 -12.87
CA GLY A 200 -16.07 -12.19 -12.35
C GLY A 200 -15.89 -12.35 -10.84
N ARG A 201 -14.94 -11.61 -10.26
CA ARG A 201 -14.62 -11.64 -8.82
C ARG A 201 -15.09 -10.38 -8.11
N LEU A 202 -15.55 -10.52 -6.87
CA LEU A 202 -15.89 -9.41 -5.99
C LEU A 202 -15.07 -9.52 -4.72
N CYS A 203 -14.62 -8.37 -4.19
CA CYS A 203 -14.04 -8.24 -2.87
C CYS A 203 -14.66 -7.06 -2.15
N SER A 204 -15.05 -7.24 -0.90
CA SER A 204 -15.47 -6.18 0.00
C SER A 204 -14.55 -6.13 1.21
N PHE A 205 -14.08 -4.95 1.55
CA PHE A 205 -13.40 -4.65 2.80
C PHE A 205 -14.40 -4.13 3.84
N SER A 206 -14.30 -4.57 5.09
CA SER A 206 -15.15 -4.10 6.18
C SER A 206 -14.46 -4.22 7.54
N PRO A 207 -14.38 -3.15 8.36
CA PRO A 207 -13.76 -3.19 9.68
C PRO A 207 -14.60 -3.91 10.74
N CYS A 208 -15.93 -4.00 10.56
CA CYS A 208 -16.82 -4.61 11.55
C CYS A 208 -17.41 -5.92 11.04
N ILE A 209 -17.52 -6.92 11.92
CA ILE A 209 -18.01 -8.25 11.55
C ILE A 209 -19.50 -8.23 11.17
N GLU A 210 -20.28 -7.29 11.69
CA GLU A 210 -21.69 -7.07 11.36
C GLU A 210 -21.86 -6.58 9.92
N GLN A 211 -20.87 -5.83 9.40
CA GLN A 211 -20.85 -5.41 8.00
C GLN A 211 -20.56 -6.60 7.08
N VAL A 212 -19.64 -7.49 7.51
CA VAL A 212 -19.35 -8.74 6.82
C VAL A 212 -20.60 -9.62 6.74
N GLN A 213 -21.30 -9.82 7.85
CA GLN A 213 -22.52 -10.63 7.92
C GLN A 213 -23.56 -10.18 6.88
N LYS A 214 -23.90 -8.88 6.89
CA LYS A 214 -24.85 -8.30 5.93
C LYS A 214 -24.38 -8.43 4.47
N THR A 215 -23.07 -8.30 4.24
CA THR A 215 -22.50 -8.42 2.89
C THR A 215 -22.58 -9.85 2.38
N CYS A 216 -22.28 -10.84 3.22
CA CYS A 216 -22.41 -12.25 2.89
C CYS A 216 -23.87 -12.63 2.58
N GLU A 217 -24.83 -12.15 3.38
CA GLU A 217 -26.27 -12.33 3.11
C GLU A 217 -26.67 -11.75 1.75
N ALA A 218 -26.30 -10.49 1.49
CA ALA A 218 -26.59 -9.84 0.21
C ALA A 218 -25.92 -10.55 -0.99
N LEU A 219 -24.71 -11.08 -0.83
CA LEU A 219 -24.01 -11.87 -1.86
C LEU A 219 -24.77 -13.16 -2.16
N GLN A 220 -25.22 -13.89 -1.13
CA GLN A 220 -26.00 -15.12 -1.27
C GLN A 220 -27.33 -14.85 -1.97
N ASP A 221 -28.08 -13.83 -1.53
CA ASP A 221 -29.38 -13.45 -2.11
C ASP A 221 -29.26 -13.05 -3.58
N ARG A 222 -28.11 -12.50 -3.97
CA ARG A 222 -27.82 -12.12 -5.36
C ARG A 222 -27.16 -13.24 -6.14
N GLY A 223 -27.05 -14.45 -5.60
CA GLY A 223 -26.54 -15.64 -6.30
C GLY A 223 -25.05 -15.55 -6.65
N PHE A 224 -24.25 -14.92 -5.80
CA PHE A 224 -22.81 -15.12 -5.81
C PHE A 224 -22.46 -16.45 -5.15
N GLU A 225 -21.38 -17.06 -5.60
CA GLU A 225 -20.86 -18.33 -5.12
C GLU A 225 -19.45 -18.15 -4.54
N ASP A 226 -18.88 -19.19 -3.93
CA ASP A 226 -17.50 -19.16 -3.38
C ASP A 226 -17.27 -17.97 -2.43
N ILE A 227 -18.22 -17.74 -1.52
CA ILE A 227 -18.16 -16.63 -0.55
C ILE A 227 -17.18 -17.02 0.55
N SER A 228 -16.08 -16.28 0.67
CA SER A 228 -15.03 -16.52 1.67
C SER A 228 -14.60 -15.23 2.33
N THR A 229 -14.55 -15.21 3.66
CA THR A 229 -14.04 -14.06 4.43
C THR A 229 -12.67 -14.40 5.04
N THR A 230 -11.72 -13.48 4.92
CA THR A 230 -10.34 -13.62 5.40
C THR A 230 -9.85 -12.34 6.05
N GLU A 231 -8.86 -12.45 6.93
CA GLU A 231 -8.07 -11.34 7.47
C GLU A 231 -6.59 -11.65 7.25
N VAL A 232 -5.78 -10.65 6.90
CA VAL A 232 -4.34 -10.81 6.69
C VAL A 232 -3.56 -9.93 7.66
N LEU A 233 -2.75 -10.54 8.52
CA LEU A 233 -1.98 -9.83 9.55
C LEU A 233 -0.48 -9.83 9.20
N LEU A 234 0.07 -8.66 8.93
CA LEU A 234 1.51 -8.48 8.68
C LEU A 234 2.30 -8.51 10.00
N ARG A 235 3.42 -9.23 10.00
CA ARG A 235 4.44 -9.17 11.06
C ARG A 235 5.80 -8.92 10.46
N GLU A 236 6.39 -7.77 10.78
CA GLU A 236 7.77 -7.43 10.42
C GLU A 236 8.73 -7.90 11.51
N TYR A 237 9.93 -8.35 11.17
CA TYR A 237 10.91 -8.84 12.14
C TYR A 237 12.20 -8.03 12.05
N ASP A 238 12.64 -7.49 13.19
CA ASP A 238 13.94 -6.83 13.28
C ASP A 238 15.04 -7.87 13.43
N VAL A 239 16.01 -7.84 12.52
CA VAL A 239 17.21 -8.68 12.59
C VAL A 239 18.28 -7.93 13.37
N ARG A 240 18.63 -8.43 14.56
CA ARG A 240 19.66 -7.82 15.42
C ARG A 240 20.63 -8.84 16.01
N THR A 241 21.82 -8.36 16.35
CA THR A 241 22.76 -9.11 17.17
C THR A 241 22.43 -8.85 18.64
N VAL A 242 22.20 -9.91 19.40
CA VAL A 242 22.02 -9.84 20.85
C VAL A 242 23.23 -10.48 21.52
N SER A 243 23.66 -9.88 22.63
CA SER A 243 24.72 -10.44 23.48
C SER A 243 24.07 -10.97 24.75
N LEU A 244 24.20 -12.26 24.98
CA LEU A 244 23.74 -12.92 26.20
C LEU A 244 24.93 -13.06 27.15
N PRO A 245 24.92 -12.39 28.32
CA PRO A 245 25.97 -12.58 29.31
C PRO A 245 25.94 -14.02 29.81
N LEU A 246 27.11 -14.67 29.86
CA LEU A 246 27.22 -15.96 30.53
C LEU A 246 27.07 -15.74 32.05
N PRO A 247 26.28 -16.59 32.73
CA PRO A 247 26.23 -16.55 34.18
C PRO A 247 27.62 -16.83 34.76
N ASP A 248 28.02 -16.02 35.73
CA ASP A 248 29.24 -16.23 36.52
C ASP A 248 28.93 -17.22 37.64
N PHE A 249 29.55 -18.39 37.59
CA PHE A 249 29.39 -19.45 38.59
C PHE A 249 30.51 -19.46 39.65
N GLY A 250 31.40 -18.47 39.64
CA GLY A 250 32.59 -18.43 40.50
C GLY A 250 33.80 -19.14 39.89
N PRO A 251 34.95 -19.14 40.59
CA PRO A 251 36.18 -19.77 40.11
C PRO A 251 36.01 -21.29 39.99
N ASP A 252 36.63 -21.89 38.98
CA ASP A 252 36.68 -23.34 38.84
C ASP A 252 37.41 -23.95 40.06
N PRO A 253 36.91 -25.08 40.62
CA PRO A 253 37.44 -25.68 41.83
C PRO A 253 38.90 -26.19 41.73
N GLU A 254 39.53 -26.13 40.55
CA GLU A 254 40.89 -26.63 40.31
C GLU A 254 41.98 -25.55 40.26
N THR A 255 41.66 -24.25 40.35
CA THR A 255 42.67 -23.18 40.38
C THR A 255 42.86 -22.60 41.78
N THR A 256 43.53 -23.36 42.65
CA THR A 256 44.16 -22.82 43.87
C THR A 256 45.63 -22.54 43.59
N GLU A 257 45.94 -21.36 43.04
CA GLU A 257 47.29 -20.76 43.16
C GLU A 257 47.19 -19.22 42.96
N GLU A 258 47.57 -18.50 44.03
CA GLU A 258 47.87 -17.07 44.18
C GLU A 258 47.22 -16.05 43.20
N ALA A 259 46.14 -15.42 43.65
CA ALA A 259 45.49 -14.31 42.95
C ALA A 259 46.30 -13.00 43.08
N THR A 260 46.91 -12.57 41.96
CA THR A 260 47.24 -11.15 41.70
C THR A 260 45.94 -10.35 41.47
N PRO A 261 45.92 -9.01 41.64
CA PRO A 261 44.69 -8.22 41.46
C PRO A 261 44.27 -8.28 39.98
N ALA A 262 43.32 -9.15 39.70
CA ALA A 262 42.83 -9.44 38.36
C ALA A 262 42.12 -8.21 37.78
N ALA A 263 42.35 -7.98 36.48
CA ALA A 263 41.57 -7.07 35.65
C ALA A 263 40.05 -7.32 35.86
N PRO A 264 39.19 -6.30 35.68
CA PRO A 264 37.76 -6.46 35.89
C PRO A 264 37.24 -7.69 35.13
N PRO A 265 36.31 -8.47 35.72
CA PRO A 265 35.86 -9.73 35.12
C PRO A 265 35.35 -9.42 33.72
N ASN A 266 36.05 -9.97 32.74
CA ASN A 266 35.61 -9.92 31.36
C ASN A 266 34.42 -10.88 31.28
N HIS A 267 33.21 -10.38 31.56
CA HIS A 267 32.01 -11.20 31.55
C HIS A 267 31.88 -11.83 30.16
N ALA A 268 32.21 -13.11 30.08
CA ALA A 268 32.14 -13.85 28.84
C ALA A 268 30.69 -13.77 28.34
N SER A 269 30.51 -13.45 27.06
CA SER A 269 29.19 -13.29 26.47
C SER A 269 29.13 -14.01 25.15
N ILE A 270 27.95 -14.56 24.85
CA ILE A 270 27.67 -15.18 23.56
C ILE A 270 26.90 -14.17 22.73
N SER A 271 27.51 -13.75 21.62
CA SER A 271 26.84 -12.93 20.61
C SER A 271 26.17 -13.84 19.58
N LEU A 272 24.88 -13.62 19.34
CA LEU A 272 24.12 -14.37 18.34
C LEU A 272 23.22 -13.44 17.53
N LYS A 273 23.06 -13.74 16.24
CA LYS A 273 22.14 -13.04 15.35
C LYS A 273 20.75 -13.65 15.52
N THR A 274 19.76 -12.84 15.87
CA THR A 274 18.38 -13.27 16.10
C THR A 274 17.39 -12.31 15.45
N THR A 275 16.16 -12.79 15.29
CA THR A 275 15.01 -11.97 14.94
C THR A 275 14.24 -11.63 16.20
N THR A 276 13.74 -10.41 16.28
CA THR A 276 12.82 -10.04 17.35
C THR A 276 11.55 -9.48 16.79
N LEU A 277 10.45 -9.80 17.48
CA LEU A 277 9.17 -9.17 17.20
C LEU A 277 9.29 -7.65 17.42
N PRO A 278 8.59 -6.86 16.61
CA PRO A 278 8.53 -5.43 16.80
C PRO A 278 7.78 -5.16 18.11
N ARG A 279 8.10 -4.03 18.75
CA ARG A 279 7.51 -3.68 20.06
C ARG A 279 6.00 -3.42 19.97
N GLU A 280 5.53 -3.06 18.79
CA GLU A 280 4.13 -2.82 18.47
C GLU A 280 3.80 -3.62 17.21
N MET A 281 2.67 -4.33 17.21
CA MET A 281 2.14 -4.99 16.02
C MET A 281 0.94 -4.20 15.51
N PRO A 282 0.78 -4.03 14.19
CA PRO A 282 -0.47 -3.55 13.63
C PRO A 282 -1.62 -4.41 14.13
N GLY A 283 -2.69 -3.76 14.58
CA GLY A 283 -3.91 -4.44 15.00
C GLY A 283 -4.74 -4.91 13.81
N HIS A 284 -6.05 -4.99 14.02
CA HIS A 284 -7.02 -5.29 12.97
C HIS A 284 -7.14 -4.11 11.99
N THR A 285 -7.01 -4.38 10.69
CA THR A 285 -7.35 -3.42 9.62
C THR A 285 -8.82 -3.58 9.24
N GLY A 286 -9.18 -4.76 8.74
CA GLY A 286 -10.53 -5.12 8.34
C GLY A 286 -10.60 -6.53 7.77
N TYR A 287 -11.82 -7.02 7.63
CA TYR A 287 -12.11 -8.29 6.97
C TYR A 287 -12.24 -8.09 5.46
N LEU A 288 -11.70 -9.03 4.69
CA LEU A 288 -11.82 -9.11 3.24
C LEU A 288 -12.77 -10.25 2.88
N THR A 289 -13.93 -9.92 2.31
CA THR A 289 -14.93 -10.89 1.85
C THR A 289 -14.89 -10.99 0.34
N PHE A 290 -14.52 -12.15 -0.17
CA PHE A 290 -14.46 -12.47 -1.59
C PHE A 290 -15.67 -13.28 -2.03
N ALA A 291 -16.07 -13.14 -3.29
CA ALA A 291 -17.10 -13.96 -3.91
C ALA A 291 -16.93 -14.03 -5.44
N THR A 292 -17.52 -15.05 -6.05
CA THR A 292 -17.54 -15.25 -7.51
C THR A 292 -18.94 -15.01 -8.05
N LYS A 293 -19.05 -14.20 -9.11
CA LYS A 293 -20.25 -14.19 -9.95
C LYS A 293 -20.17 -15.39 -10.90
N PRO A 294 -21.08 -16.37 -10.82
CA PRO A 294 -21.06 -17.52 -11.73
C PRO A 294 -21.34 -17.09 -13.17
N ARG A 295 -20.94 -17.93 -14.12
CA ARG A 295 -21.24 -17.72 -15.54
C ARG A 295 -22.72 -17.98 -15.77
N THR A 296 -23.42 -17.01 -16.35
CA THR A 296 -24.82 -17.13 -16.79
C THR A 296 -24.92 -17.18 -18.29
#